data_AF-A0AAE3QYP1-F1
#
_entry.id   AF-A0AAE3QYP1-F1
#
_cell.length_a   1.000
_cell.length_b   1.000
_cell.length_c   1.000
_cell.angle_alpha   90.00
_cell.angle_beta   90.00
_cell.angle_gamma   90.00
#
_symmetry.space_group_name_H-M   'P 1'
#
loop_
_entity.id
_entity.type
_entity.pdbx_description
1 polymer ?
#
loop_
_entity_poly.entity_id
_entity_poly.type
_entity_poly.pdbx_seq_one_letter_code
_entity_poly.pdbx_strand_id
1 'polypeptide(L)'
;MAYSRDLILRVLEQIRDMLARVVGLVEEGRIEQALAQSNAIAQKVTGKGLDELLELDLQAIAQLIVEGSEKDQLKQLEYLSDMLFVYASRITSDPIKKDKALTLSASLLEYIVDKQSTVLDMTLSFKMNKIKRYREQNL
;
A
#
# COMPACT_ATOMS: atom_id res chain seq x y z
N MET A 1 22.00 2.97 -21.31
CA MET A 1 20.90 3.60 -20.56
C MET A 1 20.67 2.86 -19.24
N ALA A 2 21.53 3.02 -18.24
CA ALA A 2 21.42 2.31 -16.94
C ALA A 2 20.88 3.19 -15.79
N TYR A 3 20.75 4.51 -16.01
CA TYR A 3 20.41 5.49 -14.98
C TYR A 3 18.98 5.39 -14.44
N SER A 4 18.03 4.86 -15.22
CA SER A 4 16.63 4.74 -14.79
C SER A 4 16.43 3.67 -13.72
N ARG A 5 17.08 2.50 -13.85
CA ARG A 5 16.93 1.38 -12.92
C ARG A 5 17.43 1.71 -11.52
N ASP A 6 18.61 2.31 -11.41
CA ASP A 6 19.19 2.65 -10.10
C ASP A 6 18.40 3.75 -9.40
N LEU A 7 17.86 4.70 -10.15
CA LEU A 7 16.97 5.73 -9.62
C LEU A 7 15.68 5.12 -9.07
N ILE A 8 15.06 4.21 -9.83
CA ILE A 8 13.82 3.53 -9.42
C ILE A 8 14.06 2.67 -8.18
N LEU A 9 15.15 1.89 -8.13
CA LEU A 9 15.49 1.09 -6.95
C LEU A 9 15.67 1.96 -5.70
N ARG A 10 16.35 3.11 -5.82
CA ARG A 10 16.49 4.06 -4.69
C ARG A 10 15.16 4.62 -4.22
N VAL A 11 14.24 4.94 -5.13
CA VAL A 11 12.90 5.43 -4.76
C VAL A 11 12.11 4.34 -4.03
N LEU A 12 12.16 3.09 -4.51
CA LEU A 12 11.48 1.96 -3.88
C LEU A 12 12.08 1.60 -2.50
N GLU A 13 13.39 1.70 -2.34
CA GLU A 13 14.06 1.51 -1.05
C GLU A 13 13.66 2.60 -0.06
N GLN A 14 13.62 3.86 -0.49
CA GLN A 14 13.14 4.95 0.35
C GLN A 14 11.69 4.72 0.80
N ILE A 15 10.80 4.26 -0.08
CA ILE A 15 9.42 3.96 0.28
C ILE A 15 9.38 2.85 1.32
N ARG A 16 10.11 1.74 1.11
CA ARG A 16 10.20 0.63 2.08
C ARG A 16 10.67 1.12 3.45
N ASP A 17 11.73 1.92 3.49
CA ASP A 17 12.28 2.40 4.76
C ASP A 17 11.31 3.37 5.46
N MET A 18 10.54 4.16 4.70
CA MET A 18 9.47 4.98 5.24
C MET A 18 8.33 4.14 5.80
N LEU A 19 7.94 3.01 5.16
CA LEU A 19 6.95 2.07 5.70
C LEU A 19 7.41 1.46 7.03
N ALA A 20 8.67 1.05 7.12
CA ALA A 20 9.23 0.51 8.36
C ALA A 20 9.16 1.53 9.50
N ARG A 21 9.40 2.82 9.21
CA ARG A 21 9.24 3.91 10.19
C ARG A 21 7.80 4.10 10.63
N VAL A 22 6.83 4.04 9.71
CA VAL A 22 5.39 4.12 10.06
C VAL A 22 5.03 3.01 11.04
N VAL A 23 5.48 1.77 10.79
CA VAL A 23 5.24 0.64 11.70
C VAL A 23 5.84 0.91 13.08
N GLY A 24 7.10 1.37 13.15
CA GLY A 24 7.74 1.72 14.41
C GLY A 24 7.00 2.82 15.18
N LEU A 25 6.54 3.87 14.49
CA LEU A 25 5.76 4.94 15.10
C LEU A 25 4.43 4.44 15.67
N VAL A 26 3.77 3.50 14.99
CA VAL A 26 2.57 2.85 15.54
C VAL A 26 2.89 2.06 16.79
N GLU A 27 3.97 1.28 16.78
CA GLU A 27 4.38 0.45 17.92
C GLU A 27 4.77 1.31 19.14
N GLU A 28 5.29 2.50 18.90
CA GLU A 28 5.56 3.53 19.91
C GLU A 28 4.30 4.30 20.37
N GLY A 29 3.12 4.02 19.79
CA GLY A 29 1.87 4.73 20.10
C GLY A 29 1.80 6.16 19.52
N ARG A 30 2.69 6.53 18.60
CA ARG A 30 2.78 7.87 17.99
C ARG A 30 1.89 7.98 16.75
N ILE A 31 0.59 7.82 16.96
CA ILE A 31 -0.41 7.65 15.88
C ILE A 31 -0.48 8.86 14.93
N GLU A 32 -0.43 10.09 15.43
CA GLU A 32 -0.48 11.29 14.57
C GLU A 32 0.71 11.37 13.60
N GLN A 33 1.90 10.96 14.07
CA GLN A 33 3.10 10.97 13.24
C GLN A 33 3.09 9.83 12.23
N ALA A 34 2.58 8.66 12.65
CA ALA A 34 2.36 7.54 11.74
C ALA A 34 1.38 7.93 10.62
N LEU A 35 0.30 8.64 10.95
CA LEU A 35 -0.68 9.13 9.97
C LEU A 35 -0.06 10.16 9.02
N ALA A 36 0.67 11.15 9.54
CA ALA A 36 1.34 12.15 8.71
C ALA A 36 2.34 11.50 7.74
N GLN A 37 3.13 10.52 8.22
CA GLN A 37 4.10 9.83 7.39
C GLN A 37 3.44 8.91 6.36
N SER A 38 2.34 8.23 6.72
CA SER A 38 1.57 7.41 5.77
C SER A 38 0.96 8.27 4.65
N ASN A 39 0.42 9.44 4.99
CA ASN A 39 -0.07 10.41 4.00
C ASN A 39 1.04 10.94 3.08
N ALA A 40 2.22 11.24 3.62
CA ALA A 40 3.35 11.69 2.82
C ALA A 40 3.86 10.63 1.83
N ILE A 41 3.87 9.35 2.23
CA ILE A 41 4.20 8.25 1.32
C ILE A 41 3.12 8.14 0.23
N ALA A 42 1.84 8.20 0.59
CA ALA A 42 0.74 8.09 -0.38
C ALA A 42 0.84 9.19 -1.44
N GLN A 43 1.09 10.43 -1.01
CA GLN A 43 1.29 11.57 -1.90
C GLN A 43 2.52 11.39 -2.81
N LYS A 44 3.62 10.84 -2.28
CA LYS A 44 4.82 10.59 -3.07
C LYS A 44 4.60 9.52 -4.16
N VAL A 45 3.80 8.50 -3.88
CA VAL A 45 3.55 7.39 -4.81
C VAL A 45 2.47 7.73 -5.83
N THR A 46 1.43 8.46 -5.42
CA THR A 46 0.20 8.60 -6.22
C THR A 46 -0.19 10.06 -6.50
N GLY A 47 0.50 11.03 -5.89
CA GLY A 47 0.06 12.43 -5.88
C GLY A 47 -1.17 12.70 -4.98
N LYS A 48 -1.65 11.69 -4.25
CA LYS A 48 -2.89 11.74 -3.46
C LYS A 48 -2.66 11.32 -2.01
N GLY A 49 -3.40 11.95 -1.08
CA GLY A 49 -3.44 11.50 0.32
C GLY A 49 -4.22 10.19 0.48
N LEU A 50 -4.10 9.54 1.64
CA LEU A 50 -4.81 8.26 1.90
C LEU A 50 -6.33 8.43 1.80
N ASP A 51 -6.88 9.47 2.40
CA ASP A 51 -8.33 9.70 2.38
C ASP A 51 -8.84 9.95 0.95
N GLU A 52 -8.06 10.59 0.07
CA GLU A 52 -8.43 10.74 -1.35
C GLU A 52 -8.41 9.40 -2.08
N LEU A 53 -7.43 8.54 -1.78
CA LEU A 53 -7.32 7.22 -2.40
C LEU A 53 -8.50 6.31 -2.05
N LEU A 54 -9.10 6.46 -0.87
CA LEU A 54 -10.27 5.67 -0.47
C LEU A 54 -11.54 6.00 -1.27
N GLU A 55 -11.54 7.12 -1.99
CA GLU A 55 -12.65 7.54 -2.86
C GLU A 55 -12.40 7.20 -4.34
N LEU A 56 -11.23 6.63 -4.67
CA LEU A 56 -10.87 6.22 -6.02
C LEU A 56 -11.07 4.71 -6.20
N ASP A 57 -11.38 4.31 -7.44
CA ASP A 57 -11.36 2.91 -7.82
C ASP A 57 -9.93 2.41 -8.13
N LEU A 58 -9.80 1.09 -8.19
CA LEU A 58 -8.54 0.40 -8.45
C LEU A 58 -7.90 0.82 -9.79
N GLN A 59 -8.70 1.06 -10.84
CA GLN A 59 -8.16 1.42 -12.15
C GLN A 59 -7.61 2.84 -12.14
N ALA A 60 -8.31 3.77 -11.50
CA ALA A 60 -7.83 5.13 -11.29
C ALA A 60 -6.51 5.14 -10.52
N ILE A 61 -6.39 4.33 -9.46
CA ILE A 61 -5.15 4.22 -8.68
C ILE A 61 -4.01 3.63 -9.50
N ALA A 62 -4.28 2.57 -10.29
CA ALA A 62 -3.28 2.01 -11.18
C ALA A 62 -2.79 3.01 -12.25
N GLN A 63 -3.67 3.89 -12.73
CA GLN A 63 -3.33 4.97 -13.66
C GLN A 63 -2.54 6.13 -13.02
N LEU A 64 -2.60 6.30 -11.70
CA LEU A 64 -1.70 7.25 -11.00
C LEU A 64 -0.25 6.73 -10.98
N ILE A 65 -0.07 5.42 -11.12
CA ILE A 65 1.22 4.71 -11.06
C ILE A 65 1.63 4.32 -12.49
N VAL A 66 1.75 5.32 -13.38
CA VAL A 66 2.05 5.12 -14.81
C VAL A 66 3.52 5.20 -15.18
N GLU A 67 4.38 5.65 -14.27
CA GLU A 67 5.81 5.80 -14.54
C GLU A 67 6.61 4.54 -14.15
N GLY A 68 7.58 4.17 -14.99
CA GLY A 68 8.48 3.03 -14.75
C GLY A 68 8.10 1.76 -15.50
N SER A 69 8.83 0.66 -15.24
CA SER A 69 8.49 -0.64 -15.81
C SER A 69 7.29 -1.26 -15.08
N GLU A 70 6.57 -2.18 -15.73
CA GLU A 70 5.44 -2.89 -15.10
C GLU A 70 5.81 -3.52 -13.74
N LYS A 71 7.03 -4.08 -13.63
CA LYS A 71 7.54 -4.62 -12.36
C LYS A 71 7.67 -3.57 -11.26
N ASP A 72 8.04 -2.35 -11.61
CA ASP A 72 8.18 -1.24 -10.66
C ASP A 72 6.82 -0.73 -10.22
N GLN A 73 5.87 -0.62 -11.17
CA GLN A 73 4.48 -0.26 -10.89
C GLN A 73 3.83 -1.26 -9.93
N LEU A 74 4.02 -2.57 -10.17
CA LEU A 74 3.50 -3.63 -9.29
C LEU A 74 4.06 -3.55 -7.87
N LYS A 75 5.35 -3.20 -7.70
CA LYS A 75 5.94 -2.97 -6.38
C LYS A 75 5.35 -1.75 -5.68
N GLN A 76 5.09 -0.67 -6.42
CA GLN A 76 4.47 0.53 -5.86
C GLN A 76 3.04 0.25 -5.40
N LEU A 77 2.28 -0.54 -6.17
CA LEU A 77 0.96 -1.04 -5.77
C LEU A 77 1.03 -1.95 -4.53
N GLU A 78 2.06 -2.79 -4.42
CA GLU A 78 2.26 -3.65 -3.24
C GLU A 78 2.51 -2.81 -1.97
N TYR A 79 3.37 -1.79 -2.07
CA TYR A 79 3.61 -0.86 -0.96
C TYR A 79 2.35 -0.09 -0.57
N LEU A 80 1.55 0.31 -1.55
CA LEU A 80 0.29 1.01 -1.28
C LEU A 80 -0.70 0.10 -0.56
N SER A 81 -0.79 -1.16 -0.96
CA SER A 81 -1.58 -2.18 -0.26
C SER A 81 -1.15 -2.33 1.20
N ASP A 82 0.16 -2.48 1.45
CA ASP A 82 0.69 -2.63 2.81
C ASP A 82 0.37 -1.40 3.68
N MET A 83 0.45 -0.20 3.11
CA MET A 83 0.04 1.02 3.81
C MET A 83 -1.42 1.06 4.15
N LEU A 84 -2.30 0.75 3.20
CA LEU A 84 -3.74 0.76 3.43
C LEU A 84 -4.12 -0.23 4.54
N PHE A 85 -3.45 -1.38 4.59
CA PHE A 85 -3.63 -2.33 5.69
C PHE A 85 -3.17 -1.76 7.05
N VAL A 86 -1.99 -1.11 7.12
CA VAL A 86 -1.52 -0.47 8.37
C VAL A 86 -2.46 0.66 8.78
N TYR A 87 -2.86 1.51 7.83
CA TYR A 87 -3.82 2.58 8.05
C TYR A 87 -5.12 2.03 8.66
N ALA A 88 -5.68 0.97 8.07
CA ALA A 88 -6.91 0.35 8.54
C ALA A 88 -6.78 -0.36 9.90
N SER A 89 -5.67 -1.07 10.13
CA SER A 89 -5.51 -1.95 11.30
C SER A 89 -5.01 -1.24 12.55
N ARG A 90 -4.34 -0.10 12.38
CA ARG A 90 -3.54 0.53 13.44
C ARG A 90 -3.74 2.03 13.59
N ILE A 91 -4.24 2.72 12.57
CA ILE A 91 -4.26 4.19 12.55
C ILE A 91 -5.68 4.74 12.54
N THR A 92 -6.57 4.21 11.71
CA THR A 92 -7.93 4.72 11.57
C THR A 92 -8.86 4.15 12.63
N SER A 93 -9.59 5.03 13.31
CA SER A 93 -10.66 4.68 14.25
C SER A 93 -12.04 4.67 13.59
N ASP A 94 -12.15 5.17 12.35
CA ASP A 94 -13.39 5.23 11.60
C ASP A 94 -13.69 3.87 10.95
N PRO A 95 -14.79 3.17 11.33
CA PRO A 95 -15.12 1.86 10.79
C PRO A 95 -15.35 1.84 9.27
N ILE A 96 -15.91 2.92 8.70
CA ILE A 96 -16.18 3.02 7.27
C ILE A 96 -14.87 3.15 6.51
N LYS A 97 -14.00 4.06 6.95
CA LYS A 97 -12.67 4.22 6.34
C LYS A 97 -11.82 2.96 6.49
N LYS A 98 -11.95 2.26 7.63
CA LYS A 98 -11.30 0.98 7.88
C LYS A 98 -11.71 -0.06 6.84
N ASP A 99 -13.00 -0.26 6.61
CA ASP A 99 -13.47 -1.25 5.63
C ASP A 99 -13.10 -0.87 4.19
N LYS A 100 -13.22 0.41 3.82
CA LYS A 100 -12.76 0.91 2.51
C LYS A 100 -11.27 0.62 2.29
N ALA A 101 -10.43 0.93 3.28
CA ALA A 101 -8.99 0.73 3.19
C ALA A 101 -8.61 -0.76 3.12
N LEU A 102 -9.26 -1.63 3.90
CA LEU A 102 -9.05 -3.09 3.83
C LEU A 102 -9.51 -3.68 2.50
N THR A 103 -10.65 -3.20 1.97
CA THR A 103 -11.16 -3.60 0.66
C THR A 103 -10.18 -3.21 -0.43
N LEU A 104 -9.75 -1.94 -0.45
CA LEU A 104 -8.81 -1.46 -1.46
C LEU A 104 -7.45 -2.15 -1.36
N SER A 105 -6.95 -2.39 -0.15
CA SER A 105 -5.73 -3.18 0.10
C SER A 105 -5.82 -4.58 -0.51
N ALA A 106 -6.94 -5.29 -0.29
CA ALA A 106 -7.17 -6.60 -0.88
C ALA A 106 -7.25 -6.54 -2.42
N SER A 107 -8.00 -5.60 -2.98
CA SER A 107 -8.15 -5.44 -4.43
C SER A 107 -6.83 -5.15 -5.13
N LEU A 108 -5.94 -4.36 -4.51
CA LEU A 108 -4.60 -4.10 -5.03
C LEU A 108 -3.75 -5.37 -5.08
N LEU A 109 -3.81 -6.20 -4.04
CA LEU A 109 -3.09 -7.49 -4.04
C LEU A 109 -3.65 -8.46 -5.08
N GLU A 110 -4.98 -8.55 -5.22
CA GLU A 110 -5.61 -9.39 -6.25
C GLU A 110 -5.17 -8.95 -7.65
N TYR A 111 -5.17 -7.63 -7.91
CA TYR A 111 -4.66 -7.07 -9.16
C TYR A 111 -3.19 -7.41 -9.43
N ILE A 112 -2.33 -7.32 -8.40
CA ILE A 112 -0.90 -7.65 -8.53
C ILE A 112 -0.72 -9.13 -8.87
N VAL A 113 -1.45 -10.02 -8.19
CA VAL A 113 -1.40 -11.47 -8.43
C VAL A 113 -1.85 -11.79 -9.86
N ASP A 114 -2.94 -11.19 -10.32
CA ASP A 114 -3.45 -11.37 -11.69
C ASP A 114 -2.44 -10.91 -12.74
N LYS A 115 -1.74 -9.79 -12.50
CA LYS A 115 -0.72 -9.23 -13.39
C LYS A 115 0.60 -9.99 -13.40
N GLN A 116 0.96 -10.66 -12.29
CA GLN A 116 2.20 -11.44 -12.19
C GLN A 116 2.10 -12.87 -12.73
N SER A 117 0.92 -13.28 -13.22
CA SER A 117 0.58 -14.57 -13.82
C SER A 117 1.75 -15.55 -14.08
N THR A 118 2.15 -16.33 -13.06
CA THR A 118 2.51 -17.78 -13.14
C THR A 118 3.08 -18.36 -11.84
N VAL A 119 3.47 -17.56 -10.85
CA VAL A 119 3.82 -18.07 -9.52
C VAL A 119 3.11 -17.20 -8.50
N LEU A 120 2.15 -17.79 -7.77
CA LEU A 120 1.67 -17.19 -6.53
C LEU A 120 2.91 -16.99 -5.67
N ASP A 121 3.39 -15.76 -5.53
CA ASP A 121 4.36 -15.45 -4.49
C ASP A 121 3.67 -15.81 -3.17
N MET A 122 4.21 -16.80 -2.45
CA MET A 122 3.67 -17.24 -1.17
C MET A 122 3.52 -16.06 -0.21
N THR A 123 4.35 -15.02 -0.38
CA THR A 123 4.27 -13.76 0.35
C THR A 123 2.97 -13.00 0.06
N LEU A 124 2.59 -12.81 -1.21
CA LEU A 124 1.35 -12.12 -1.58
C LEU A 124 0.11 -12.90 -1.11
N SER A 125 0.17 -14.23 -1.24
CA SER A 125 -0.89 -15.13 -0.77
C SER A 125 -1.09 -15.05 0.75
N PHE A 126 0.02 -15.00 1.50
CA PHE A 126 0.00 -14.81 2.95
C PHE A 126 -0.57 -13.44 3.34
N LYS A 127 -0.14 -12.36 2.66
CA LYS A 127 -0.65 -11.00 2.87
C LYS A 127 -2.17 -10.93 2.64
N MET A 128 -2.64 -11.50 1.54
CA MET A 128 -4.06 -11.51 1.18
C MET A 128 -4.90 -12.28 2.20
N ASN A 129 -4.43 -13.46 2.65
CA ASN A 129 -5.08 -14.21 3.72
C ASN A 129 -5.10 -13.45 5.05
N LYS A 130 -4.02 -12.73 5.39
CA LYS A 130 -3.95 -11.91 6.60
C LYS A 130 -4.99 -10.78 6.57
N ILE A 131 -5.16 -10.10 5.43
CA ILE A 131 -6.18 -9.05 5.26
C ILE A 131 -7.58 -9.64 5.39
N LYS A 132 -7.87 -10.76 4.71
CA LYS A 132 -9.18 -11.44 4.76
C LYS A 132 -9.56 -11.81 6.20
N ARG A 133 -8.65 -12.49 6.92
CA ARG A 133 -8.87 -12.85 8.34
C ARG A 133 -9.06 -11.63 9.24
N TYR A 134 -8.30 -10.56 9.01
CA TYR A 134 -8.44 -9.35 9.81
C TYR A 134 -9.81 -8.69 9.60
N ARG A 135 -10.33 -8.67 8.37
CA ARG A 135 -11.69 -8.19 8.07
C ARG A 135 -12.77 -9.03 8.78
N GLU A 136 -12.68 -10.35 8.68
CA GLU A 136 -13.63 -11.28 9.32
C GLU A 136 -13.69 -11.14 10.86
N GLN A 137 -12.61 -10.67 11.49
CA GLN A 137 -12.52 -10.48 12.93
C GLN A 137 -12.92 -9.08 13.41
N ASN A 138 -13.07 -8.11 12.50
CA ASN A 138 -13.20 -6.68 12.83
C ASN A 138 -14.40 -5.99 12.16
N LEU A 139 -15.27 -6.76 11.50
CA LEU A 139 -16.60 -6.38 11.00
C LEU A 139 -17.65 -7.10 11.83
#